data_AF-A0A8S2NWN7-F1
#
_entry.id   AF-A0A8S2NWN7-F1
#
_cell.length_a   1.000
_cell.length_b   1.000
_cell.length_c   1.000
_cell.angle_alpha   90.00
_cell.angle_beta   90.00
_cell.angle_gamma   90.00
#
_symmetry.space_group_name_H-M   'P 1'
#
loop_
_entity.id
_entity.type
_entity.pdbx_description
1 polymer ?
#
loop_
_entity_poly.entity_id
_entity_poly.type
_entity_poly.pdbx_seq_one_letter_code
_entity_poly.pdbx_strand_id
1 'polypeptide(L)' 'MGLYHSLSEYFHSQQAFENIVIDARLLAPSKQFVAGTLFKRFNIPSIYIDKEGNMAMFPYNLKDISSDH' A
#
# COMPACT_ATOMS: atom_id res chain seq x y z
N MET A 1 17.32 20.70 8.39
CA MET A 1 17.22 19.94 7.14
C MET A 1 16.34 18.73 7.41
N GLY A 2 15.16 18.67 6.78
CA GLY A 2 14.03 17.86 7.24
C GLY A 2 13.89 16.48 6.58
N LEU A 3 12.99 15.67 7.16
CA LEU A 3 12.56 14.31 6.76
C LEU A 3 12.45 14.07 5.25
N TYR A 4 12.07 15.09 4.49
CA TYR A 4 11.94 15.04 3.04
C TYR A 4 13.28 14.71 2.34
N HIS A 5 14.38 15.28 2.84
CA HIS A 5 15.70 15.09 2.26
C HIS A 5 16.26 13.69 2.53
N SER A 6 15.90 13.07 3.66
CA SER A 6 16.28 11.71 4.02
C SER A 6 15.47 10.63 3.29
N LEU A 7 14.32 10.98 2.74
CA LEU A 7 13.43 10.02 2.06
C LEU A 7 13.54 10.09 0.53
N SER A 8 14.10 11.17 -0.03
CA SER A 8 14.22 11.35 -1.48
C SER A 8 15.08 10.29 -2.18
N GLU A 9 16.07 9.72 -1.49
CA GLU A 9 16.93 8.66 -2.03
C GLU A 9 16.19 7.32 -2.24
N TYR A 10 15.04 7.14 -1.59
CA TYR A 10 14.18 5.96 -1.80
C TYR A 10 13.21 6.14 -2.96
N PHE A 11 13.11 7.35 -3.53
CA PHE A 11 12.27 7.65 -4.68
C PHE A 11 13.11 7.69 -5.96
N HIS A 12 13.70 6.54 -6.32
CA HIS A 12 14.25 6.38 -7.67
C HIS A 12 13.11 6.16 -8.66
N SER A 13 12.87 7.18 -9.47
CA SER A 13 12.08 7.13 -10.69
C SER A 13 12.71 6.16 -11.68
N GLN A 14 12.44 4.86 -11.49
CA GLN A 14 12.46 3.91 -12.59
C GLN A 14 11.14 4.07 -13.36
N GLN A 15 11.24 4.09 -14.68
CA GLN A 15 10.12 4.14 -15.61
C GLN A 15 9.01 3.16 -15.16
N ALA A 16 7.77 3.63 -15.12
CA ALA A 16 6.54 2.92 -14.68
C ALA A 16 6.24 2.93 -13.17
N PHE A 17 5.82 4.09 -12.65
CA PHE A 17 4.73 4.03 -11.67
C PHE A 17 3.45 3.74 -12.42
N GLU A 18 2.87 2.55 -12.26
CA GLU A 18 1.45 2.42 -12.59
C GLU A 18 0.59 1.97 -11.41
N ASN A 19 1.15 1.31 -10.38
CA ASN A 19 0.34 0.89 -9.23
C ASN A 19 1.12 0.99 -7.91
N ILE A 20 0.56 1.72 -6.94
CA ILE A 20 1.04 1.68 -5.55
C ILE A 20 0.68 0.32 -4.95
N VAL A 21 1.65 -0.42 -4.39
CA VAL A 21 1.40 -1.77 -3.85
C VAL A 21 1.43 -1.78 -2.32
N ILE A 22 0.39 -2.33 -1.70
CA ILE A 22 0.34 -2.67 -0.27
C ILE A 22 0.53 -4.18 -0.15
N ASP A 23 1.73 -4.63 0.21
CA ASP A 23 2.04 -6.06 0.37
C ASP A 23 1.95 -6.49 1.85
N ALA A 24 0.95 -7.31 2.16
CA ALA A 24 0.68 -7.79 3.51
C ALA A 24 1.69 -8.81 4.03
N ARG A 25 2.54 -9.38 3.17
CA ARG A 25 3.65 -10.27 3.56
C ARG A 25 4.83 -9.49 4.13
N LEU A 26 4.95 -8.23 3.75
CA LEU A 26 6.08 -7.35 4.10
C LEU A 26 5.71 -6.27 5.12
N LEU A 27 4.43 -5.86 5.17
CA LEU A 27 3.95 -4.79 6.03
C LEU A 27 3.26 -5.34 7.28
N ALA A 28 3.49 -4.71 8.42
CA ALA A 28 2.69 -4.98 9.63
C ALA A 28 1.21 -4.59 9.41
N PRO A 29 0.23 -5.27 10.03
CA PRO A 29 -1.20 -5.02 9.82
C PRO A 29 -1.62 -3.55 10.01
N SER A 30 -1.05 -2.87 11.01
CA SER A 30 -1.33 -1.45 11.25
C SER A 30 -0.91 -0.53 10.10
N LYS A 31 0.22 -0.83 9.45
CA LYS A 31 0.71 -0.07 8.30
C LYS A 31 -0.15 -0.32 7.06
N GLN A 32 -0.62 -1.55 6.88
CA GLN A 32 -1.55 -1.90 5.80
C GLN A 32 -2.86 -1.13 5.94
N PHE A 33 -3.42 -1.09 7.15
CA PHE A 33 -4.67 -0.37 7.44
C PHE A 33 -4.56 1.14 7.19
N VAL A 34 -3.48 1.77 7.65
CA VAL A 34 -3.23 3.21 7.44
C VAL A 34 -3.08 3.51 5.95
N ALA A 35 -2.29 2.71 5.22
CA ALA A 35 -2.09 2.88 3.78
C ALA A 35 -3.40 2.71 3.00
N GLY A 36 -4.15 1.64 3.26
CA GLY A 36 -5.45 1.39 2.61
C GLY A 36 -6.47 2.51 2.89
N THR A 37 -6.50 3.03 4.12
CA THR A 37 -7.37 4.15 4.49
C THR A 37 -7.00 5.44 3.75
N LEU A 38 -5.70 5.77 3.70
CA LEU A 38 -5.22 6.97 3.00
C LEU A 38 -5.51 6.89 1.49
N PHE A 39 -5.17 5.76 0.86
CA PHE A 39 -5.37 5.61 -0.58
C PHE A 39 -6.85 5.63 -0.95
N LYS A 40 -7.71 5.02 -0.14
CA LYS A 40 -9.16 5.15 -0.29
C LYS A 40 -9.65 6.59 -0.13
N ARG A 41 -9.15 7.33 0.87
CA ARG A 41 -9.57 8.72 1.15
C ARG A 41 -9.24 9.67 0.00
N PHE A 42 -8.09 9.46 -0.65
CA PHE A 42 -7.59 10.31 -1.73
C PHE A 42 -7.81 9.72 -3.13
N ASN A 43 -8.57 8.62 -3.24
CA ASN A 43 -8.86 7.92 -4.50
C ASN A 43 -7.59 7.57 -5.31
N ILE A 44 -6.56 7.09 -4.60
CA ILE A 44 -5.27 6.74 -5.19
C ILE A 44 -5.32 5.27 -5.65
N PRO A 45 -5.13 4.99 -6.95
CA PRO A 45 -5.07 3.63 -7.47
C PRO A 45 -3.95 2.84 -6.78
N SER A 46 -4.32 1.68 -6.22
CA SER A 46 -3.37 0.80 -5.53
C SER A 46 -3.73 -0.67 -5.72
N ILE A 47 -2.74 -1.53 -5.60
CA ILE A 47 -2.88 -2.99 -5.55
C ILE A 47 -2.60 -3.42 -4.12
N TYR A 48 -3.48 -4.23 -3.55
CA TYR A 48 -3.26 -4.94 -2.30
C TYR A 48 -2.84 -6.37 -2.60
N ILE A 49 -1.77 -6.85 -1.96
CA ILE A 49 -1.35 -8.25 -1.99
C ILE A 49 -1.56 -8.81 -0.59
N ASP A 50 -2.35 -9.87 -0.46
CA ASP A 50 -2.58 -10.51 0.84
C ASP A 50 -1.39 -11.39 1.28
N LYS A 51 -1.51 -12.03 2.45
CA LYS A 51 -0.45 -12.90 2.98
C LYS A 51 -0.22 -14.16 2.15
N GLU A 52 -1.21 -14.60 1.39
CA GLU A 52 -1.16 -15.78 0.51
C GLU A 52 -0.59 -15.43 -0.86
N GLY A 53 -0.47 -14.14 -1.17
CA GLY A 53 0.03 -13.62 -2.45
C GLY A 53 -1.07 -13.29 -3.45
N ASN A 54 -2.35 -13.34 -3.06
CA ASN A 54 -3.45 -12.94 -3.93
C ASN A 54 -3.48 -11.42 -4.08
N MET A 55 -3.77 -10.95 -5.29
CA MET A 55 -3.80 -9.52 -5.62
C MET A 55 -5.23 -9.01 -5.73
N ALA A 56 -5.50 -7.84 -5.14
CA ALA A 56 -6.74 -7.10 -5.28
C ALA A 56 -6.47 -5.67 -5.74
N MET A 57 -7.10 -5.25 -6.83
CA MET A 57 -6.98 -3.87 -7.33
C MET A 57 -7.98 -2.95 -6.65
N PHE A 58 -7.57 -1.70 -6.42
CA PHE A 58 -8.45 -0.67 -5.90
C PHE A 58 -9.67 -0.43 -6.83
N PRO A 59 -10.89 -0.23 -6.29
CA PRO A 59 -11.23 -0.30 -4.86
C PRO A 59 -11.40 -1.75 -4.37
N TYR A 60 -10.68 -2.10 -3.29
CA TYR A 60 -10.85 -3.39 -2.60
C TYR A 60 -11.62 -3.21 -1.28
N ASN A 61 -12.36 -4.25 -0.88
CA ASN A 61 -13.10 -4.24 0.38
C ASN A 61 -12.13 -4.42 1.56
N LEU A 62 -11.98 -3.38 2.39
CA LEU A 62 -11.13 -3.42 3.60
C LEU A 62 -11.54 -4.52 4.60
N LYS A 63 -12.76 -5.08 4.49
CA LYS A 63 -13.23 -6.22 5.30
C LYS A 63 -12.44 -7.51 5.00
N ASP A 64 -11.89 -7.65 3.80
CA ASP A 64 -11.12 -8.85 3.40
C ASP A 64 -9.69 -8.82 3.97
N ILE A 65 -9.22 -7.66 4.42
CA ILE A 65 -7.89 -7.48 5.04
C ILE A 65 -7.89 -7.94 6.51
N SER A 66 -9.08 -8.06 7.12
CA SER A 66 -9.28 -8.38 8.53
C SER A 66 -9.83 -9.78 8.80
N SER A 67 -10.03 -10.61 7.78
CA SER A 67 -10.56 -11.98 7.95
C SER A 67 -9.47 -12.96 8.39
N ASP A 68 -8.85 -12.68 9.53
CA ASP A 68 -8.12 -13.69 10.30
C ASP A 68 -8.07 -13.18 11.75
N HIS A 69 -9.21 -13.31 12.44
CA HIS A 69 -9.38 -13.04 13.85
C HIS A 69 -10.08 -14.21 14.52
#